data_AF-A0A1I0H4L7-F1
#
_entry.id   AF-A0A1I0H4L7-F1
#
_cell.length_a   1.000
_cell.length_b   1.000
_cell.length_c   1.000
_cell.angle_alpha   90.00
_cell.angle_beta   90.00
_cell.angle_gamma   90.00
#
_symmetry.space_group_name_H-M   'P 1'
#
loop_
_entity.id
_entity.type
_entity.pdbx_description
1 polymer ?
#
loop_
_entity_poly.entity_id
_entity_poly.type
_entity_poly.pdbx_seq_one_letter_code
_entity_poly.pdbx_strand_id
1 'polypeptide(L)'
;MVTLASLASVTITSFLAIILARAAWHKADSFLETVGFAQGYGLVPDGWAGPIVRTLTAIEALTVLALLLPWFRSLGAVSAATLFASYGGLMAMALWQGRRQIDCGCGGAPQIVSAFTLSRNAVLTVLALTVAVLPADRVSPGGAAVAIAAALVLSAIYATIEKLASHLPHIRQGEF
;
A
#
# COMPACT_ATOMS: atom_id res chain seq x y z
N MET A 1 3.84 -31.69 2.98
CA MET A 1 4.43 -31.21 1.72
C MET A 1 4.13 -29.73 1.59
N VAL A 2 5.12 -28.89 1.30
CA VAL A 2 4.88 -27.46 1.03
C VAL A 2 4.17 -27.36 -0.31
N THR A 3 2.98 -26.76 -0.35
CA THR A 3 2.25 -26.53 -1.60
C THR A 3 2.69 -25.20 -2.20
N LEU A 4 2.66 -25.07 -3.53
CA LEU A 4 2.91 -23.79 -4.21
C LEU A 4 1.98 -22.68 -3.67
N ALA A 5 0.74 -23.05 -3.34
CA ALA A 5 -0.24 -22.15 -2.74
C ALA A 5 0.21 -21.60 -1.38
N SER A 6 0.80 -22.43 -0.50
CA SER A 6 1.30 -21.99 0.80
C SER A 6 2.48 -21.01 0.68
N LEU A 7 3.41 -21.25 -0.26
CA LEU A 7 4.52 -20.33 -0.53
C LEU A 7 4.02 -18.99 -1.09
N ALA A 8 3.10 -19.03 -2.05
CA ALA A 8 2.48 -17.83 -2.61
C ALA A 8 1.76 -17.03 -1.51
N SER A 9 0.98 -17.70 -0.66
CA SER A 9 0.25 -17.10 0.45
C SER A 9 1.17 -16.33 1.42
N VAL A 10 2.30 -16.93 1.83
CA VAL A 10 3.27 -16.28 2.72
C VAL A 10 4.02 -15.15 2.00
N THR A 11 4.37 -15.35 0.73
CA THR A 11 5.07 -14.35 -0.09
C THR A 11 4.23 -13.09 -0.24
N ILE A 12 2.97 -13.24 -0.66
CA ILE A 12 2.04 -12.11 -0.84
C ILE A 12 1.80 -11.41 0.50
N THR A 13 1.63 -12.15 1.59
CA THR A 13 1.43 -11.52 2.91
C THR A 13 2.64 -10.70 3.34
N SER A 14 3.83 -11.26 3.20
CA SER A 14 5.08 -10.59 3.58
C SER A 14 5.27 -9.34 2.73
N PHE A 15 4.97 -9.41 1.44
CA PHE A 15 5.01 -8.26 0.52
C PHE A 15 4.03 -7.16 0.92
N LEU A 16 2.75 -7.50 1.19
CA LEU A 16 1.75 -6.53 1.63
C LEU A 16 2.10 -5.91 3.00
N ALA A 17 2.64 -6.72 3.93
CA ALA A 17 3.11 -6.25 5.22
C ALA A 17 4.27 -5.26 5.09
N ILE A 18 5.23 -5.52 4.19
CA ILE A 18 6.34 -4.59 3.90
C ILE A 18 5.80 -3.26 3.33
N ILE A 19 4.85 -3.31 2.39
CA ILE A 19 4.27 -2.09 1.80
C ILE A 19 3.55 -1.27 2.86
N LEU A 20 2.66 -1.90 3.66
CA LEU A 20 1.91 -1.19 4.70
C LEU A 20 2.83 -0.68 5.81
N ALA A 21 3.87 -1.43 6.20
CA ALA A 21 4.84 -0.99 7.18
C ALA A 21 5.62 0.23 6.67
N ARG A 22 6.05 0.23 5.40
CA ARG A 22 6.70 1.40 4.79
C ARG A 22 5.78 2.62 4.76
N ALA A 23 4.51 2.43 4.40
CA ALA A 23 3.53 3.50 4.39
C ALA A 23 3.32 4.09 5.79
N ALA A 24 3.09 3.24 6.80
CA ALA A 24 2.91 3.68 8.18
C ALA A 24 4.16 4.40 8.73
N TRP A 25 5.36 3.87 8.45
CA TRP A 25 6.62 4.48 8.84
C TRP A 25 6.76 5.89 8.26
N HIS A 26 6.51 6.05 6.96
CA HIS A 26 6.62 7.34 6.32
C HIS A 26 5.60 8.35 6.85
N LYS A 27 4.35 7.93 7.12
CA LYS A 27 3.35 8.82 7.72
C LYS A 27 3.69 9.22 9.15
N ALA A 28 4.42 8.37 9.88
CA ALA A 28 4.91 8.70 11.21
C ALA A 28 6.10 9.68 11.16
N ASP A 29 7.02 9.49 10.21
CA ASP A 29 8.23 10.30 10.03
C ASP A 29 7.89 11.69 9.44
N SER A 30 7.16 11.71 8.32
CA SER A 30 6.72 12.91 7.58
C SER A 30 5.25 13.25 7.87
N PHE A 31 4.85 13.28 9.15
CA PHE A 31 3.44 13.45 9.53
C PHE A 31 2.84 14.78 9.02
N LEU A 32 3.53 15.91 9.23
CA LEU A 32 3.02 17.22 8.83
C LEU A 32 2.85 17.34 7.31
N GLU A 33 3.80 16.76 6.56
CA GLU A 33 3.75 16.72 5.09
C GLU A 33 2.55 15.88 4.61
N THR A 34 2.32 14.73 5.24
CA THR A 34 1.17 13.85 4.95
C THR A 34 -0.16 14.55 5.25
N VAL A 35 -0.23 15.36 6.31
CA VAL A 35 -1.41 16.18 6.62
C VAL A 35 -1.65 17.22 5.53
N GLY A 36 -0.60 17.88 5.04
CA GLY A 36 -0.68 18.80 3.90
C GLY A 36 -1.21 18.11 2.63
N PHE A 37 -0.74 16.90 2.33
CA PHE A 37 -1.25 16.10 1.22
C PHE A 37 -2.73 15.75 1.39
N ALA A 38 -3.13 15.31 2.59
CA ALA A 38 -4.52 15.00 2.90
C ALA A 38 -5.45 16.22 2.77
N GLN A 39 -4.98 17.42 3.14
CA GLN A 39 -5.70 18.68 2.91
C GLN A 39 -5.81 19.00 1.40
N GLY A 40 -4.79 18.67 0.60
CA GLY A 40 -4.80 18.85 -0.86
C GLY A 40 -5.92 18.10 -1.59
N TYR A 41 -6.42 16.99 -1.02
CA TYR A 41 -7.61 16.30 -1.53
C TYR A 41 -8.90 17.14 -1.39
N GLY A 42 -8.95 18.10 -0.46
CA GLY A 42 -10.10 18.97 -0.23
C GLY A 42 -11.35 18.23 0.28
N LEU A 43 -11.18 17.04 0.83
CA LEU A 43 -12.28 16.17 1.29
C LEU A 43 -12.64 16.38 2.76
N VAL A 44 -11.80 17.08 3.50
CA VAL A 44 -11.84 17.15 4.96
C VAL A 44 -11.60 18.59 5.40
N PRO A 45 -12.34 19.12 6.40
CA PRO A 45 -12.12 20.47 6.93
C PRO A 45 -10.72 20.65 7.55
N ASP A 46 -10.22 21.90 7.58
CA ASP A 46 -8.82 22.25 7.89
C ASP A 46 -8.30 21.83 9.28
N GLY A 47 -9.15 21.37 10.20
CA GLY A 47 -8.76 20.82 11.51
C GLY A 47 -8.77 19.30 11.63
N TRP A 48 -9.37 18.59 10.67
CA TRP A 48 -9.62 17.14 10.77
C TRP A 48 -8.58 16.29 10.04
N ALA A 49 -7.79 16.87 9.13
CA ALA A 49 -6.76 16.15 8.38
C ALA A 49 -5.71 15.50 9.30
N GLY A 50 -5.23 16.22 10.31
CA GLY A 50 -4.28 15.69 11.31
C GLY A 50 -4.79 14.44 12.04
N PRO A 51 -5.93 14.53 12.73
CA PRO A 51 -6.55 13.37 13.38
C PRO A 51 -6.81 12.18 12.46
N ILE A 52 -7.26 12.43 11.23
CA ILE A 52 -7.52 11.37 10.23
C ILE A 52 -6.21 10.70 9.82
N VAL A 53 -5.16 11.45 9.47
CA VAL A 53 -3.86 10.87 9.09
C VAL A 53 -3.29 10.05 10.24
N ARG A 54 -3.42 10.52 11.48
CA ARG A 54 -2.94 9.79 12.66
C ARG A 54 -3.71 8.48 12.88
N THR A 55 -5.04 8.53 12.75
CA THR A 55 -5.90 7.35 12.86
C THR A 55 -5.59 6.34 11.77
N LEU A 56 -5.39 6.82 10.54
CA LEU A 56 -5.06 5.99 9.38
C LEU A 56 -3.70 5.31 9.53
N THR A 57 -2.70 6.05 10.02
CA THR A 57 -1.36 5.51 10.33
C THR A 57 -1.45 4.39 11.39
N ALA A 58 -2.27 4.58 12.43
CA ALA A 58 -2.50 3.55 13.43
C ALA A 58 -3.21 2.31 12.84
N ILE A 59 -4.22 2.49 11.99
CA ILE A 59 -4.92 1.40 11.31
C ILE A 59 -3.96 0.63 10.40
N GLU A 60 -3.08 1.31 9.67
CA GLU A 60 -2.05 0.66 8.84
C GLU A 60 -1.10 -0.19 9.67
N ALA A 61 -0.57 0.35 10.79
CA ALA A 61 0.30 -0.38 11.69
C ALA A 61 -0.40 -1.60 12.31
N LEU A 62 -1.64 -1.45 12.76
CA LEU A 62 -2.45 -2.56 13.29
C LEU A 62 -2.73 -3.61 12.21
N THR A 63 -2.93 -3.20 10.96
CA THR A 63 -3.14 -4.11 9.82
C THR A 63 -1.89 -4.94 9.55
N VAL A 64 -0.68 -4.35 9.64
CA VAL A 64 0.58 -5.08 9.55
C VAL A 64 0.67 -6.14 10.64
N LEU A 65 0.40 -5.78 11.90
CA LEU A 65 0.42 -6.72 13.00
C LEU A 65 -0.60 -7.86 12.81
N ALA A 66 -1.82 -7.52 12.38
CA ALA A 66 -2.86 -8.50 12.11
C ALA A 66 -2.47 -9.47 10.99
N LEU A 67 -1.83 -9.00 9.92
CA LEU A 67 -1.33 -9.85 8.82
C LEU A 67 -0.25 -10.85 9.25
N LEU A 68 0.62 -10.46 10.18
CA LEU A 68 1.73 -11.28 10.66
C LEU A 68 1.30 -12.30 11.72
N LEU A 69 0.24 -12.01 12.48
CA LEU A 69 -0.31 -12.92 13.49
C LEU A 69 -1.24 -13.95 12.84
N PRO A 70 -0.96 -15.27 12.95
CA PRO A 70 -1.77 -16.29 12.26
C PRO A 70 -3.26 -16.25 12.62
N TRP A 71 -3.59 -15.85 13.85
CA TRP A 71 -4.97 -15.74 14.36
C TRP A 71 -5.75 -14.58 13.76
N PHE A 72 -5.06 -13.48 13.41
CA PHE A 72 -5.68 -12.27 12.85
C PHE A 72 -5.43 -12.09 11.37
N ARG A 73 -4.75 -13.05 10.73
CA ARG A 73 -4.29 -12.96 9.35
C ARG A 73 -5.41 -12.63 8.37
N SER A 74 -6.56 -13.30 8.47
CA SER A 74 -7.72 -13.05 7.60
C SER A 74 -8.28 -11.65 7.81
N LEU A 75 -8.41 -11.22 9.07
CA LEU A 75 -8.83 -9.86 9.42
C LEU A 75 -7.85 -8.83 8.86
N GLY A 76 -6.55 -9.02 9.05
CA GLY A 76 -5.50 -8.16 8.49
C GLY A 76 -5.53 -8.09 6.97
N ALA A 77 -5.82 -9.22 6.30
CA ALA A 77 -5.95 -9.27 4.84
C ALA A 77 -7.16 -8.47 4.34
N VAL A 78 -8.30 -8.60 5.01
CA VAL A 78 -9.50 -7.80 4.70
C VAL A 78 -9.24 -6.32 4.99
N SER A 79 -8.65 -5.97 6.13
CA SER A 79 -8.28 -4.59 6.46
C SER A 79 -7.32 -3.99 5.44
N ALA A 80 -6.31 -4.74 4.99
CA ALA A 80 -5.40 -4.32 3.94
C ALA A 80 -6.14 -4.06 2.62
N ALA A 81 -7.05 -4.97 2.21
CA ALA A 81 -7.88 -4.78 1.02
C ALA A 81 -8.74 -3.52 1.13
N THR A 82 -9.38 -3.28 2.28
CA THR A 82 -10.17 -2.07 2.54
C THR A 82 -9.32 -0.81 2.46
N LEU A 83 -8.11 -0.82 3.04
CA LEU A 83 -7.19 0.30 2.96
C LEU A 83 -6.82 0.61 1.50
N PHE A 84 -6.32 -0.37 0.75
CA PHE A 84 -5.93 -0.15 -0.65
C PHE A 84 -7.11 0.27 -1.53
N ALA A 85 -8.29 -0.32 -1.34
CA ALA A 85 -9.50 0.06 -2.05
C ALA A 85 -9.95 1.48 -1.71
N SER A 86 -9.91 1.87 -0.43
CA SER A 86 -10.28 3.22 0.00
C SER A 86 -9.34 4.28 -0.57
N TYR A 87 -8.01 4.05 -0.54
CA TYR A 87 -7.03 4.92 -1.18
C TYR A 87 -7.27 5.01 -2.70
N GLY A 88 -7.50 3.88 -3.36
CA GLY A 88 -7.85 3.84 -4.79
C GLY A 88 -9.14 4.62 -5.11
N GLY A 89 -10.17 4.48 -4.28
CA GLY A 89 -11.45 5.17 -4.44
C GLY A 89 -11.33 6.70 -4.25
N LEU A 90 -10.58 7.14 -3.23
CA LEU A 90 -10.30 8.56 -3.02
C LEU A 90 -9.53 9.16 -4.20
N MET A 91 -8.53 8.43 -4.73
CA MET A 91 -7.79 8.81 -5.94
C MET A 91 -8.66 8.85 -7.19
N ALA A 92 -9.56 7.88 -7.36
CA ALA A 92 -10.50 7.84 -8.48
C ALA A 92 -11.47 9.02 -8.43
N MET A 93 -12.02 9.33 -7.25
CA MET A 93 -12.91 10.46 -7.04
C MET A 93 -12.22 11.79 -7.31
N ALA A 94 -10.99 11.95 -6.82
CA ALA A 94 -10.16 13.10 -7.10
C ALA A 94 -9.91 13.32 -8.60
N LEU A 95 -9.61 12.26 -9.35
CA LEU A 95 -9.45 12.32 -10.80
C LEU A 95 -10.75 12.70 -11.51
N TRP A 96 -11.89 12.16 -11.06
CA TRP A 96 -13.19 12.48 -11.62
C TRP A 96 -13.57 13.96 -11.39
N GLN A 97 -13.10 14.55 -10.29
CA GLN A 97 -13.23 15.98 -9.99
C GLN A 97 -12.21 16.87 -10.75
N GLY A 98 -11.38 16.29 -11.64
CA GLY A 98 -10.40 17.04 -12.42
C GLY A 98 -9.13 17.42 -11.66
N ARG A 99 -8.96 16.98 -10.41
CA ARG A 99 -7.77 17.24 -9.60
C ARG A 99 -6.66 16.25 -10.00
N ARG A 100 -5.78 16.67 -10.90
CA ARG A 100 -4.69 15.82 -11.42
C ARG A 100 -3.40 15.91 -10.61
N GLN A 101 -3.12 17.04 -9.96
CA GLN A 101 -1.94 17.23 -9.12
C GLN A 101 -2.30 17.00 -7.66
N ILE A 102 -2.49 15.74 -7.28
CA ILE A 102 -2.62 15.36 -5.88
C ILE A 102 -1.50 14.42 -5.54
N ASP A 103 -0.84 14.68 -4.42
CA ASP A 103 0.23 13.84 -3.93
C ASP A 103 -0.33 12.71 -3.07
N CYS A 104 0.04 11.46 -3.39
CA CYS A 104 -0.65 10.29 -2.84
C CYS A 104 -0.33 9.99 -1.37
N GLY A 105 0.71 10.61 -0.78
CA GLY A 105 1.08 10.44 0.63
C GLY A 105 1.37 9.00 1.07
N CYS A 106 1.54 8.05 0.14
CA CYS A 106 1.80 6.63 0.43
C CYS A 106 3.29 6.33 0.75
N GLY A 107 4.11 7.34 1.01
CA GLY A 107 5.51 7.20 1.40
C GLY A 107 6.53 6.90 0.31
N GLY A 108 6.28 7.42 -0.89
CA GLY A 108 7.25 7.50 -1.98
C GLY A 108 7.46 8.95 -2.42
N ALA A 109 8.24 9.17 -3.49
CA ALA A 109 8.35 10.49 -4.11
C ALA A 109 6.98 11.02 -4.53
N PRO A 110 6.76 12.35 -4.57
CA PRO A 110 5.54 12.97 -5.04
C PRO A 110 4.97 12.30 -6.31
N GLN A 111 3.82 11.64 -6.21
CA GLN A 111 3.21 10.94 -7.35
C GLN A 111 1.93 11.64 -7.77
N ILE A 112 1.91 12.10 -9.02
CA ILE A 112 0.69 12.58 -9.68
C ILE A 112 -0.30 11.41 -9.78
N VAL A 113 -1.53 11.61 -9.28
CA VAL A 113 -2.59 10.61 -9.42
C VAL A 113 -2.80 10.30 -10.91
N SER A 114 -2.67 9.03 -11.28
CA SER A 114 -2.70 8.57 -12.67
C SER A 114 -3.40 7.21 -12.78
N ALA A 115 -3.67 6.77 -14.01
CA ALA A 115 -4.21 5.43 -14.25
C ALA A 115 -3.30 4.32 -13.67
N PHE A 116 -1.99 4.59 -13.56
CA PHE A 116 -1.03 3.67 -12.96
C PHE A 116 -1.22 3.54 -11.44
N THR A 117 -1.44 4.64 -10.71
CA THR A 117 -1.64 4.57 -9.24
C THR A 117 -2.97 3.90 -8.89
N LEU A 118 -3.99 4.07 -9.72
CA LEU A 118 -5.26 3.34 -9.63
C LEU A 118 -5.09 1.83 -9.83
N SER A 119 -4.42 1.42 -10.92
CA SER A 119 -4.21 0.00 -11.21
C SER A 119 -3.37 -0.67 -10.13
N ARG A 120 -2.36 0.02 -9.60
CA ARG A 120 -1.55 -0.44 -8.47
C ARG A 120 -2.40 -0.76 -7.24
N ASN A 121 -3.25 0.18 -6.80
CA ASN A 121 -4.12 -0.05 -5.64
C ASN A 121 -5.14 -1.17 -5.89
N ALA A 122 -5.65 -1.30 -7.12
CA ALA A 122 -6.52 -2.41 -7.49
C ALA A 122 -5.80 -3.77 -7.39
N VAL A 123 -4.57 -3.88 -7.90
CA VAL A 123 -3.75 -5.09 -7.78
C VAL A 123 -3.47 -5.44 -6.32
N LEU A 124 -3.06 -4.46 -5.50
CA LEU A 124 -2.82 -4.68 -4.07
C LEU A 124 -4.09 -5.13 -3.34
N THR A 125 -5.25 -4.59 -3.71
CA THR A 125 -6.56 -5.01 -3.18
C THR A 125 -6.85 -6.47 -3.51
N VAL A 126 -6.66 -6.88 -4.79
CA VAL A 126 -6.88 -8.27 -5.22
C VAL A 126 -5.92 -9.23 -4.52
N LEU A 127 -4.65 -8.85 -4.36
CA LEU A 127 -3.66 -9.64 -3.63
C LEU A 127 -4.06 -9.82 -2.16
N ALA A 128 -4.54 -8.75 -1.52
CA ALA A 128 -5.00 -8.80 -0.13
C ALA A 128 -6.24 -9.70 0.03
N LEU A 129 -7.23 -9.59 -0.86
CA LEU A 129 -8.39 -10.49 -0.88
C LEU A 129 -7.99 -11.96 -1.14
N THR A 130 -7.00 -12.18 -2.00
CA THR A 130 -6.46 -13.53 -2.26
C THR A 130 -5.86 -14.13 -0.98
N VAL A 131 -5.11 -13.34 -0.20
CA VAL A 131 -4.58 -13.76 1.10
C VAL A 131 -5.69 -14.07 2.11
N ALA A 132 -6.81 -13.36 2.07
CA ALA A 132 -7.94 -13.61 2.97
C ALA A 132 -8.60 -14.98 2.73
N VAL A 133 -8.53 -15.51 1.51
CA VAL A 133 -9.14 -16.79 1.12
C VAL A 133 -8.13 -17.95 1.16
N LEU A 134 -6.85 -17.68 0.93
CA LEU A 134 -5.83 -18.72 0.93
C LEU A 134 -5.61 -19.32 2.34
N PRO A 135 -5.49 -20.66 2.45
CA PRO A 135 -5.25 -21.31 3.73
C PRO A 135 -3.90 -20.87 4.32
N ALA A 136 -3.90 -20.70 5.64
CA ALA A 136 -2.72 -20.35 6.43
C ALA A 136 -1.97 -21.62 6.85
N ASP A 137 -1.60 -22.43 5.87
CA ASP A 137 -0.85 -23.67 6.14
C ASP A 137 0.54 -23.35 6.69
N ARG A 138 1.01 -24.19 7.61
CA ARG A 138 2.35 -24.06 8.17
C ARG A 138 3.39 -24.35 7.10
N VAL A 139 4.20 -23.35 6.77
CA VAL A 139 5.36 -23.49 5.89
C VAL A 139 6.57 -23.89 6.75
N SER A 140 7.46 -24.72 6.19
CA SER A 140 8.73 -25.03 6.85
C SER A 140 9.60 -23.76 7.00
N PRO A 141 10.54 -23.71 7.95
CA PRO A 141 11.43 -22.55 8.11
C PRO A 141 12.17 -22.17 6.82
N GLY A 142 12.64 -23.16 6.06
CA GLY A 142 13.26 -22.93 4.75
C GLY A 142 12.30 -22.35 3.71
N GLY A 143 11.06 -22.83 3.67
CA GLY A 143 10.03 -22.26 2.78
C GLY A 143 9.63 -20.84 3.18
N ALA A 144 9.59 -20.54 4.47
CA ALA A 144 9.37 -19.18 4.97
C ALA A 144 10.50 -18.24 4.55
N ALA A 145 11.77 -18.66 4.67
CA ALA A 145 12.92 -17.87 4.21
C ALA A 145 12.85 -17.56 2.71
N VAL A 146 12.50 -18.55 1.89
CA VAL A 146 12.30 -18.36 0.43
C VAL A 146 11.16 -17.38 0.15
N ALA A 147 10.02 -17.53 0.82
CA ALA A 147 8.87 -16.64 0.64
C ALA A 147 9.18 -15.19 1.07
N ILE A 148 9.93 -14.99 2.16
CA ILE A 148 10.38 -13.68 2.61
C ILE A 148 11.36 -13.06 1.60
N ALA A 149 12.33 -13.85 1.10
CA ALA A 149 13.25 -13.38 0.07
C ALA A 149 12.50 -12.96 -1.21
N ALA A 150 11.53 -13.75 -1.65
CA ALA A 150 10.67 -13.41 -2.79
C ALA A 150 9.87 -12.12 -2.53
N ALA A 151 9.32 -11.95 -1.32
CA ALA A 151 8.60 -10.74 -0.94
C ALA A 151 9.49 -9.49 -0.94
N LEU A 152 10.75 -9.61 -0.49
CA LEU A 152 11.72 -8.51 -0.55
C LEU A 152 12.07 -8.14 -2.00
N VAL A 153 12.27 -9.13 -2.87
CA VAL A 153 12.49 -8.90 -4.31
C VAL A 153 11.28 -8.19 -4.94
N LEU A 154 10.06 -8.67 -4.67
CA LEU A 154 8.83 -8.01 -5.12
C LEU A 154 8.72 -6.58 -4.61
N SER A 155 9.09 -6.34 -3.35
CA SER A 155 9.10 -5.01 -2.74
C SER A 155 10.11 -4.07 -3.41
N ALA A 156 11.29 -4.58 -3.77
CA ALA A 156 12.31 -3.81 -4.48
C ALA A 156 11.87 -3.47 -5.92
N ILE A 157 11.27 -4.44 -6.62
CA ILE A 157 10.67 -4.22 -7.94
C ILE A 157 9.57 -3.17 -7.84
N TYR A 158 8.64 -3.34 -6.91
CA TYR A 158 7.56 -2.40 -6.65
C TYR A 158 8.08 -0.97 -6.40
N ALA A 159 9.07 -0.81 -5.51
CA ALA A 159 9.66 0.48 -5.21
C ALA A 159 10.36 1.11 -6.43
N THR A 160 10.97 0.29 -7.29
CA THR A 160 11.62 0.76 -8.53
C THR A 160 10.58 1.23 -9.53
N ILE A 161 9.49 0.47 -9.71
CA ILE A 161 8.38 0.87 -10.59
C ILE A 161 7.76 2.17 -10.09
N GLU A 162 7.54 2.32 -8.78
CA GLU A 162 7.04 3.58 -8.21
C GLU A 162 7.97 4.75 -8.53
N LYS A 163 9.29 4.61 -8.28
CA LYS A 163 10.26 5.67 -8.59
C LYS A 163 10.28 6.04 -10.07
N LEU A 164 10.19 5.05 -10.95
CA LEU A 164 10.14 5.31 -12.39
C LEU A 164 8.83 6.00 -12.80
N ALA A 165 7.70 5.59 -12.20
CA ALA A 165 6.40 6.20 -12.41
C ALA A 165 6.36 7.68 -12.00
N SER A 166 7.09 8.10 -10.94
CA SER A 166 7.18 9.52 -10.56
C SER A 166 7.87 10.38 -11.60
N HIS A 167 8.81 9.82 -12.36
CA HIS A 167 9.64 10.58 -13.30
C HIS A 167 9.02 10.63 -14.71
N LEU A 168 8.14 9.68 -15.04
CA LEU A 168 7.45 9.59 -16.34
C LEU A 168 6.72 10.88 -16.78
N PRO A 169 6.03 11.65 -15.90
CA PRO A 169 5.40 12.91 -16.28
C PRO A 169 6.38 13.95 -16.82
N HIS A 170 7.60 14.03 -16.27
CA HIS A 170 8.63 14.99 -16.67
C HIS A 170 9.23 14.65 -18.04
N ILE A 171 9.46 13.35 -18.30
CA ILE A 171 9.97 12.87 -19.60
C ILE A 171 8.96 13.16 -20.73
N ARG A 172 7.66 13.15 -20.43
CA ARG A 172 6.60 13.43 -21.41
C ARG A 172 6.45 14.92 -21.74
N GLN A 173 6.96 15.82 -20.89
CA GLN A 173 6.89 17.26 -21.10
C GLN A 173 8.09 17.84 -21.86
N GLY A 174 9.14 17.05 -22.10
CA GLY A 174 10.22 17.43 -23.01
C GLY A 174 11.03 18.65 -22.59
N GLU A 175 11.02 19.02 -21.31
CA GLU A 175 11.87 20.10 -20.79
C GLU A 175 13.24 19.52 -20.39
N PHE A 176 14.21 19.71 -21.29
CA PHE A 176 15.65 19.62 -21.01
C PHE A 176 16.25 21.02 -21.00
#